data_AF-A0A2G9LJX8-F1
#
_entry.id   AF-A0A2G9LJX8-F1
#
_cell.length_a   1.000
_cell.length_b   1.000
_cell.length_c   1.000
_cell.angle_alpha   90.00
_cell.angle_beta   90.00
_cell.angle_gamma   90.00
#
_symmetry.space_group_name_H-M   'P 1'
#
loop_
_entity.id
_entity.type
_entity.pdbx_description
1 polymer ?
#
loop_
_entity_poly.entity_id
_entity_poly.type
_entity_poly.pdbx_seq_one_letter_code
_entity_poly.pdbx_strand_id
1 'polypeptide(L)' 'NGKSGNMIKNCVVTHFTYGIYLDNTSFCNLTNNKIIKNIFKGIAVNSSNNIIIKNNEFYENMLV' A
#
# COMPACT_ATOMS: atom_id res chain seq x y z
N ASN A 1 8.52 -6.26 -17.91
CA ASN A 1 7.61 -6.71 -16.83
C ASN A 1 7.32 -5.54 -15.91
N GLY A 2 6.19 -4.86 -16.04
CA GLY A 2 5.83 -3.62 -15.32
C GLY A 2 5.56 -3.77 -13.80
N LYS A 3 6.11 -4.81 -13.17
CA LYS A 3 5.99 -5.08 -11.73
C LYS A 3 7.17 -4.47 -10.95
N SER A 4 7.76 -3.39 -11.44
CA SER A 4 8.82 -2.69 -10.72
C SER A 4 8.77 -1.19 -10.96
N GLY A 5 9.19 -0.40 -9.98
CA GLY A 5 9.26 1.06 -10.14
C GLY A 5 7.90 1.76 -10.11
N ASN A 6 6.87 1.13 -9.55
CA ASN A 6 5.52 1.69 -9.52
C ASN A 6 5.40 2.76 -8.42
N MET A 7 4.53 3.75 -8.65
CA MET A 7 4.29 4.85 -7.73
C MET A 7 2.80 4.99 -7.41
N ILE A 8 2.47 5.04 -6.13
CA ILE A 8 1.12 5.36 -5.64
C ILE A 8 1.26 6.57 -4.72
N LYS A 9 0.66 7.70 -5.09
CA LYS A 9 0.79 8.95 -4.33
C LYS A 9 -0.47 9.79 -4.31
N ASN A 10 -0.69 10.49 -3.19
CA ASN A 10 -1.79 11.44 -3.00
C ASN A 10 -3.18 10.80 -3.24
N CYS A 11 -3.33 9.51 -2.94
CA CYS A 11 -4.59 8.79 -3.09
C CYS A 11 -5.30 8.61 -1.74
N VAL A 12 -6.63 8.44 -1.81
CA VAL A 12 -7.44 7.93 -0.69
C VAL A 12 -7.86 6.50 -1.03
N VAL A 13 -7.45 5.54 -0.21
CA VAL A 13 -7.70 4.10 -0.40
C VAL A 13 -8.54 3.60 0.77
N THR A 14 -9.82 3.30 0.52
CA THR A 14 -10.78 3.05 1.59
C THR A 14 -11.91 2.09 1.23
N HIS A 15 -12.43 1.37 2.24
CA HIS A 15 -13.54 0.41 2.13
C HIS A 15 -13.24 -0.79 1.20
N PHE A 16 -11.97 -1.21 1.12
CA PHE A 16 -11.55 -2.43 0.41
C PHE A 16 -11.23 -3.57 1.36
N THR A 17 -11.13 -4.79 0.83
CA THR A 17 -10.66 -5.96 1.58
C THR A 17 -9.21 -5.78 2.05
N TYR A 18 -8.30 -5.43 1.14
CA TYR A 18 -6.95 -4.92 1.42
C TYR A 18 -6.83 -3.54 0.80
N GLY A 19 -6.11 -2.61 1.43
CA GLY A 19 -5.93 -1.27 0.85
C GLY A 19 -5.03 -1.31 -0.39
N ILE A 20 -3.72 -1.52 -0.21
CA ILE A 20 -2.75 -1.67 -1.30
C ILE A 20 -2.06 -3.02 -1.15
N TYR A 21 -2.10 -3.84 -2.20
CA TYR A 21 -1.47 -5.15 -2.22
C TYR A 21 -0.31 -5.19 -3.21
N LEU A 22 0.90 -5.35 -2.69
CA LEU A 22 2.14 -5.49 -3.44
C LEU A 22 2.52 -6.97 -3.48
N ASP A 23 2.38 -7.61 -4.64
CA ASP A 23 2.70 -9.02 -4.83
C ASP A 23 3.75 -9.19 -5.95
N ASN A 24 4.87 -9.83 -5.60
CA ASN A 24 5.98 -10.08 -6.53
C ASN A 24 6.43 -8.83 -7.30
N THR A 25 6.60 -7.70 -6.58
CA THR A 25 6.97 -6.40 -7.16
C THR A 25 8.20 -5.80 -6.47
N SER A 26 8.90 -4.91 -7.17
CA SER A 26 10.14 -4.30 -6.64
C SER A 26 10.23 -2.79 -6.85
N PHE A 27 11.01 -2.09 -6.03
CA PHE A 27 11.31 -0.65 -6.21
C PHE A 27 10.07 0.25 -6.25
N CYS A 28 8.99 -0.07 -5.52
CA CYS A 28 7.78 0.73 -5.50
C CYS A 28 7.83 1.84 -4.45
N ASN A 29 7.18 2.97 -4.74
CA ASN A 29 7.10 4.11 -3.85
C ASN A 29 5.64 4.49 -3.53
N LEU A 30 5.25 4.36 -2.27
CA LEU A 30 3.93 4.63 -1.74
C LEU A 30 4.05 5.84 -0.82
N THR A 31 3.64 7.02 -1.28
CA THR A 31 3.85 8.29 -0.55
C THR A 31 2.60 9.14 -0.43
N ASN A 32 2.39 9.77 0.73
CA ASN A 32 1.34 10.76 0.92
C ASN A 32 -0.08 10.23 0.63
N ASN A 33 -0.33 8.95 0.92
CA ASN A 33 -1.66 8.35 0.75
C ASN A 33 -2.39 8.25 2.09
N LYS A 34 -3.72 8.30 2.01
CA LYS A 34 -4.62 8.04 3.12
C LYS A 34 -5.24 6.67 2.94
N ILE A 35 -4.79 5.69 3.72
CA ILE A 35 -5.20 4.29 3.59
C ILE A 35 -5.99 3.92 4.83
N ILE A 36 -7.32 3.90 4.71
CA ILE A 36 -8.23 3.96 5.87
C ILE A 36 -9.44 3.04 5.69
N LYS A 37 -9.99 2.51 6.79
CA LYS A 37 -11.24 1.73 6.75
C LYS A 37 -11.20 0.54 5.78
N ASN A 38 -10.06 -0.14 5.66
CA ASN A 38 -9.97 -1.39 4.91
C ASN A 38 -10.19 -2.58 5.86
N ILE A 39 -10.85 -3.63 5.35
CA ILE A 39 -11.27 -4.80 6.15
C ILE A 39 -10.07 -5.52 6.75
N PHE A 40 -8.94 -5.60 6.04
CA PHE A 40 -7.70 -6.19 6.53
C PHE A 40 -6.57 -5.15 6.56
N LYS A 41 -5.37 -5.51 6.09
CA LYS A 41 -4.19 -4.64 6.11
C LYS A 41 -4.39 -3.44 5.18
N GLY A 42 -3.95 -2.27 5.65
CA GLY A 42 -3.88 -1.07 4.83
C GLY A 42 -2.91 -1.24 3.66
N ILE A 43 -1.69 -1.70 3.94
CA ILE A 43 -0.76 -2.16 2.90
C ILE A 43 -0.34 -3.60 3.24
N ALA A 44 -0.42 -4.49 2.26
CA ALA A 44 0.10 -5.84 2.37
C ALA A 44 1.20 -6.05 1.32
N VAL A 45 2.35 -6.54 1.77
CA VAL A 45 3.57 -6.74 0.98
C VAL A 45 3.89 -8.24 0.97
N ASN A 46 3.83 -8.86 -0.21
CA ASN A 46 4.12 -10.27 -0.43
C ASN A 46 5.21 -10.44 -1.49
N SER A 47 6.24 -11.23 -1.19
CA SER A 47 7.35 -11.55 -2.10
C SER A 47 7.92 -10.33 -2.86
N SER A 48 8.00 -9.19 -2.18
CA SER A 48 8.34 -7.89 -2.76
C SER A 48 9.50 -7.25 -2.03
N ASN A 49 10.34 -6.49 -2.74
CA ASN A 49 11.56 -5.90 -2.19
C ASN A 49 11.73 -4.43 -2.58
N ASN A 50 12.54 -3.70 -1.79
CA ASN A 50 12.85 -2.28 -2.03
C ASN A 50 11.59 -1.40 -2.11
N ILE A 51 10.66 -1.57 -1.18
CA ILE A 51 9.43 -0.80 -1.10
C ILE A 51 9.64 0.39 -0.16
N ILE A 52 9.33 1.59 -0.65
CA ILE A 52 9.34 2.81 0.16
C ILE A 52 7.90 3.14 0.53
N ILE A 53 7.61 3.20 1.84
CA ILE A 53 6.32 3.62 2.38
C ILE A 53 6.61 4.83 3.27
N LYS A 54 6.25 6.04 2.82
CA LYS A 54 6.61 7.29 3.50
C LYS A 54 5.45 8.27 3.55
N ASN A 55 5.25 8.95 4.68
CA ASN A 55 4.22 9.98 4.88
C ASN A 55 2.80 9.51 4.54
N ASN A 56 2.47 8.25 4.79
CA ASN A 56 1.11 7.75 4.60
C ASN A 56 0.36 7.76 5.94
N GLU A 57 -0.93 8.05 5.89
CA GLU A 57 -1.84 7.97 7.03
C GLU A 57 -2.55 6.62 7.04
N PHE A 58 -2.54 5.94 8.18
CA PHE A 58 -3.23 4.68 8.41
C PHE A 58 -4.12 4.79 9.63
N TYR A 59 -5.42 4.58 9.46
CA TYR A 59 -6.34 4.42 10.59
C TYR A 59 -7.53 3.55 10.21
N GLU A 60 -8.07 2.83 11.19
CA GLU A 60 -9.23 1.93 11.02
C GLU A 60 -9.05 0.83 9.95
N ASN A 61 -7.82 0.37 9.70
CA ASN A 61 -7.58 -0.87 8.95
C ASN A 61 -7.47 -2.03 9.94
N MET A 62 -8.20 -3.13 9.75
CA MET A 62 -8.51 -4.05 10.85
C MET A 62 -7.44 -5.11 11.18
N LEU A 63 -6.21 -5.01 10.70
CA LEU A 63 -5.13 -5.95 11.04
C LEU A 63 -3.77 -5.25 11.12
N VAL A 64 -3.11 -5.40 12.28
CA VAL A 64 -1.68 -5.15 12.54
C VAL A 64 -0.84 -6.18 11.78
#